data_AF-A0A2S9GAZ3-F1
#
_entry.id   AF-A0A2S9GAZ3-F1
#
_cell.length_a   1.000
_cell.length_b   1.000
_cell.length_c   1.000
_cell.angle_alpha   90.00
_cell.angle_beta   90.00
_cell.angle_gamma   90.00
#
_symmetry.space_group_name_H-M   'P 1'
#
loop_
_entity.id
_entity.type
_entity.pdbx_description
1 polymer ?
#
loop_
_entity_poly.entity_id
_entity_poly.type
_entity_poly.pdbx_seq_one_letter_code
_entity_poly.pdbx_strand_id
1 'polypeptide(L)' 'MTGTMKDFREAADEVRNWGRWGDDDELGTLNFITPAKVAEAAGLVKQGKVISLGGDF' A
#
# COMPACT_ATOMS: atom_id res chain seq x y z
N MET A 1 29.56 2.78 3.76
CA MET A 1 29.00 1.59 3.08
C MET A 1 28.49 2.02 1.73
N THR A 2 29.22 1.72 0.67
CA THR A 2 28.76 1.94 -0.71
C THR A 2 28.16 0.62 -1.19
N GLY A 3 26.84 0.52 -1.27
CA GLY A 3 26.17 -0.66 -1.80
C GLY A 3 26.40 -0.79 -3.30
N THR A 4 26.68 -2.00 -3.77
CA THR A 4 26.81 -2.32 -5.20
C THR A 4 25.43 -2.57 -5.82
N MET A 5 25.32 -2.50 -7.15
CA MET A 5 24.06 -2.82 -7.84
C MET A 5 23.59 -4.26 -7.62
N LYS A 6 24.49 -5.17 -7.28
CA LYS A 6 24.14 -6.54 -6.88
C LYS A 6 23.38 -6.52 -5.56
N ASP A 7 23.93 -5.84 -4.55
CA ASP A 7 23.33 -5.73 -3.21
C ASP A 7 21.92 -5.10 -3.28
N PHE A 8 21.74 -4.10 -4.16
CA PHE A 8 20.42 -3.51 -4.39
C PHE A 8 19.40 -4.48 -4.99
N ARG A 9 19.82 -5.35 -5.93
CA ARG A 9 18.91 -6.32 -6.56
C ARG A 9 18.52 -7.44 -5.60
N GLU A 10 19.48 -7.94 -4.82
CA GLU A 10 19.22 -8.95 -3.79
C GLU A 10 18.20 -8.42 -2.77
N ALA A 11 18.41 -7.21 -2.25
CA ALA A 11 17.45 -6.59 -1.34
C ALA A 11 16.07 -6.38 -1.98
N ALA A 12 16.01 -5.98 -3.25
CA ALA A 12 14.74 -5.79 -3.96
C ALA A 12 13.97 -7.11 -4.14
N ASP A 13 14.66 -8.20 -4.45
CA ASP A 13 14.06 -9.53 -4.58
C ASP A 13 13.48 -10.03 -3.24
N GLU A 14 14.10 -9.66 -2.11
CA GLU A 14 13.62 -10.03 -0.76
C GLU A 14 12.36 -9.26 -0.31
N VAL A 15 12.18 -8.01 -0.76
CA VAL A 15 11.15 -7.10 -0.20
C VAL A 15 10.03 -6.72 -1.17
N ARG A 16 10.14 -7.07 -2.46
CA ARG A 16 9.11 -6.73 -3.47
C ARG A 16 7.82 -7.55 -3.29
N ASN A 17 6.72 -7.02 -3.81
CA ASN A 17 5.42 -7.71 -3.88
C ASN A 17 5.10 -8.28 -5.28
N TRP A 18 6.09 -8.44 -6.17
CA TRP A 18 5.83 -8.93 -7.54
C TRP A 18 5.23 -10.34 -7.54
N GLY A 19 4.21 -10.57 -8.37
CA GLY A 19 3.47 -11.83 -8.46
C GLY A 19 2.55 -12.14 -7.28
N ARG A 20 2.54 -11.31 -6.22
CA ARG A 20 1.74 -11.55 -5.00
C ARG A 20 0.24 -11.66 -5.28
N TRP A 21 -0.26 -10.92 -6.28
CA TRP A 21 -1.67 -10.89 -6.66
C TRP A 21 -1.92 -11.42 -8.08
N GLY A 22 -0.94 -12.10 -8.67
CA GLY A 22 -0.94 -12.54 -10.06
C GLY A 22 0.02 -11.72 -10.91
N ASP A 23 0.50 -12.34 -12.00
CA ASP A 23 1.50 -11.73 -12.89
C ASP A 23 0.94 -10.57 -13.72
N ASP A 24 -0.39 -10.55 -13.92
CA ASP A 24 -1.12 -9.51 -14.63
C ASP A 24 -1.72 -8.43 -13.69
N ASP A 25 -1.38 -8.44 -12.39
CA ASP A 25 -1.89 -7.45 -11.43
C ASP A 25 -1.33 -6.04 -11.68
N GLU A 26 -2.22 -5.06 -11.80
CA GLU A 26 -1.87 -3.64 -11.96
C GLU A 26 -2.22 -2.79 -10.71
N LEU A 27 -2.83 -3.38 -9.68
CA LEU A 27 -3.29 -2.64 -8.49
C LEU A 27 -2.25 -2.57 -7.37
N GLY A 28 -1.40 -3.59 -7.24
CA GLY A 28 -0.38 -3.65 -6.21
C GLY A 28 -0.97 -3.61 -4.79
N THR A 29 -0.40 -2.78 -3.92
CA THR A 29 -0.79 -2.74 -2.49
C THR A 29 -2.22 -2.27 -2.25
N LEU A 30 -2.91 -1.69 -3.25
CA LEU A 30 -4.34 -1.40 -3.15
C LEU A 30 -5.19 -2.67 -2.94
N ASN A 31 -4.70 -3.84 -3.36
CA ASN A 31 -5.33 -5.14 -3.11
C ASN A 31 -5.49 -5.47 -1.61
N PHE A 32 -4.77 -4.78 -0.71
CA PHE A 32 -5.02 -4.90 0.73
C PHE A 32 -6.29 -4.19 1.21
N ILE A 33 -6.83 -3.27 0.43
CA ILE A 33 -8.06 -2.53 0.75
C ILE A 33 -9.26 -3.41 0.34
N THR A 34 -9.57 -4.40 1.16
CA THR A 34 -10.69 -5.31 0.92
C THR A 34 -12.03 -4.69 1.35
N PRO A 35 -13.18 -5.22 0.88
CA PRO A 35 -14.50 -4.80 1.37
C PRO A 35 -14.64 -4.90 2.89
N ALA A 36 -14.02 -5.90 3.52
CA ALA A 36 -14.01 -6.05 4.96
C ALA A 36 -13.23 -4.93 5.66
N LYS A 37 -12.06 -4.54 5.12
CA LYS A 37 -11.29 -3.39 5.63
C LYS A 37 -12.04 -2.07 5.48
N VAL A 38 -12.79 -1.90 4.39
CA VAL A 38 -13.67 -0.73 4.19
C VAL A 38 -14.77 -0.69 5.26
N ALA A 39 -15.43 -1.81 5.53
CA ALA A 39 -16.46 -1.89 6.58
C ALA A 39 -15.89 -1.62 7.99
N GLU A 40 -14.71 -2.17 8.30
CA GLU A 40 -14.00 -1.90 9.56
C GLU A 40 -13.69 -0.40 9.72
N ALA A 41 -13.13 0.23 8.68
CA ALA A 41 -12.82 1.65 8.69
C ALA A 41 -14.07 2.53 8.85
N ALA A 42 -15.17 2.19 8.16
CA ALA A 42 -16.44 2.90 8.32
C ALA A 42 -16.97 2.81 9.76
N GLY A 43 -16.77 1.68 10.44
CA GLY A 43 -17.11 1.49 11.85
C GLY A 43 -16.37 2.41 12.83
N LEU A 44 -15.25 3.03 12.42
CA LEU A 44 -14.50 3.98 13.25
C LEU A 44 -15.19 5.35 13.37
N VAL A 45 -16.09 5.71 12.45
CA VAL A 45 -16.81 6.99 12.50
C VAL A 45 -17.79 7.00 13.68
N LYS A 46 -17.55 7.86 14.68
CA LYS A 46 -18.44 8.01 15.86
C LYS A 46 -19.19 9.34 15.91
N GLN A 47 -18.60 10.42 15.43
CA GLN A 47 -19.12 11.79 15.60
C GLN A 47 -19.46 12.47 14.26
N GLY A 48 -19.14 11.85 13.12
CA GLY A 48 -19.38 12.44 11.80
C GLY A 48 -18.54 13.70 11.48
N LYS A 49 -17.49 13.99 12.26
CA LYS A 49 -16.59 15.12 11.99
C LYS A 49 -15.79 14.86 10.72
N VAL A 50 -15.72 15.86 9.84
CA VAL A 50 -14.94 15.83 8.59
C VAL A 50 -13.84 16.88 8.69
N ILE A 51 -12.60 16.47 8.43
CA ILE A 51 -11.41 17.33 8.44
C ILE A 51 -10.76 17.23 7.07
N SER A 52 -10.55 18.35 6.38
CA SER A 52 -9.84 18.38 5.10
C SER A 52 -8.35 18.12 5.32
N LEU A 53 -7.77 17.20 4.54
CA LEU A 53 -6.33 16.90 4.52
C LEU A 53 -5.65 17.36 3.22
N GLY A 54 -6.39 18.01 2.32
CA GLY A 54 -5.82 18.64 1.12
C GLY A 54 -5.07 19.93 1.47
N GLY A 55 -3.96 20.17 0.76
CA GLY A 55 -3.30 21.47 0.77
C GLY A 55 -4.00 22.47 -0.15
N ASP A 56 -3.61 23.73 -0.04
CA ASP A 56 -4.04 24.78 -0.97
C ASP A 56 -3.04 24.78 -2.14
N PHE A 57 -3.49 24.35 -3.32
CA PHE A 57 -2.69 24.28 -4.55
C PHE A 57 -3.42 24.92 -5.72
#